data_AF-A0A096MFQ1-F1
#
_entry.id   AF-A0A096MFQ1-F1
#
_cell.length_a   1.000
_cell.length_b   1.000
_cell.length_c   1.000
_cell.angle_alpha   90.00
_cell.angle_beta   90.00
_cell.angle_gamma   90.00
#
_symmetry.space_group_name_H-M   'P 1'
#
loop_
_entity.id
_entity.type
_entity.pdbx_description
1 polymer ?
#
loop_
_entity_poly.entity_id
_entity_poly.type
_entity_poly.pdbx_seq_one_letter_code
_entity_poly.pdbx_strand_id
1 'polypeptide(L)'
;LKSDTKTKQRLLEADRDEKIHLYHRAGDEAVLPCNRPSSSDSCSSVDWKYKRNENMKHQQEVHRGIVQSSPRSARMSLDRNCSLIINNINAEDAGWYSCSYNTYVFLNLLIISSSPPDADPTVNNFTLACSLWRFSSSGSCPYKSLLWLDETGSELTGEGDGYKSEGQFGCVSFLTVNLQSSRRFTCQFVEGNKVKIEAHYQHEGMMSVSTA
;
A
#
# COMPACT_ATOMS: atom_id res chain seq x y z
N LEU A 1 -41.87 -1.67 35.34
CA LEU A 1 -40.63 -2.50 35.35
C LEU A 1 -40.70 -3.51 34.20
N LYS A 2 -39.57 -3.70 33.51
CA LYS A 2 -39.28 -4.62 32.39
C LYS A 2 -39.95 -4.29 31.05
N SER A 3 -39.40 -3.29 30.36
CA SER A 3 -39.45 -3.19 28.89
C SER A 3 -38.01 -3.20 28.37
N ASP A 4 -37.65 -4.35 27.82
CA ASP A 4 -36.65 -4.66 26.79
C ASP A 4 -35.26 -4.01 26.81
N THR A 5 -34.43 -4.55 27.70
CA THR A 5 -32.97 -4.63 27.51
C THR A 5 -32.59 -5.36 26.20
N LYS A 6 -33.50 -6.16 25.62
CA LYS A 6 -33.30 -6.93 24.38
C LYS A 6 -33.27 -6.06 23.11
N THR A 7 -33.99 -4.93 23.11
CA THR A 7 -34.02 -3.99 21.97
C THR A 7 -32.78 -3.08 21.95
N LYS A 8 -32.21 -2.76 23.12
CA LYS A 8 -30.90 -2.09 23.21
C LYS A 8 -29.73 -3.01 22.82
N GLN A 9 -29.82 -4.32 23.09
CA GLN A 9 -28.84 -5.31 22.62
C GLN A 9 -28.83 -5.41 21.08
N ARG A 10 -30.01 -5.33 20.42
CA ARG A 10 -30.14 -5.37 18.95
C ARG A 10 -29.65 -4.11 18.23
N LEU A 11 -29.55 -2.97 18.92
CA LEU A 11 -29.05 -1.71 18.35
C LEU A 11 -27.53 -1.53 18.53
N LEU A 12 -26.85 -2.47 19.19
CA LEU A 12 -25.39 -2.45 19.40
C LEU A 12 -24.63 -3.47 18.53
N GLU A 13 -25.31 -4.24 17.68
CA GLU A 13 -24.71 -5.22 16.76
C GLU A 13 -24.86 -4.83 15.28
N ALA A 14 -25.16 -3.56 15.00
CA ALA A 14 -25.35 -3.03 13.64
C ALA A 14 -24.32 -1.96 13.24
N ASP A 15 -23.15 -1.91 13.89
CA ASP A 15 -22.08 -1.00 13.51
C ASP A 15 -20.70 -1.63 13.72
N ARG A 16 -20.14 -2.18 12.63
CA ARG A 16 -18.72 -2.16 12.28
C ARG A 16 -18.57 -2.88 10.95
N ASP A 17 -18.97 -2.20 9.87
CA ASP A 17 -18.28 -2.42 8.58
C ASP A 17 -16.82 -2.03 8.83
N GLU A 18 -16.00 -3.00 9.25
CA GLU A 18 -14.62 -2.75 9.63
C GLU A 18 -13.82 -2.48 8.35
N LYS A 19 -13.46 -1.20 8.16
CA LYS A 19 -12.59 -0.75 7.09
C LYS A 19 -11.15 -0.88 7.54
N ILE A 20 -10.45 -1.84 6.97
CA ILE A 20 -9.06 -2.15 7.30
C ILE A 20 -8.17 -1.48 6.27
N HIS A 21 -7.23 -0.64 6.73
CA HIS A 21 -6.24 -0.01 5.86
C HIS A 21 -4.90 -0.70 6.06
N LEU A 22 -4.42 -1.38 5.02
CA LEU A 22 -3.10 -1.99 4.99
C LEU A 22 -2.15 -1.10 4.19
N TYR A 23 -0.91 -0.99 4.67
CA TYR A 23 0.14 -0.22 4.02
C TYR A 23 1.34 -1.12 3.82
N HIS A 24 1.81 -1.22 2.57
CA HIS A 24 2.97 -2.03 2.20
C HIS A 24 3.86 -1.30 1.18
N ARG A 25 5.03 -1.85 0.91
CA ARG A 25 5.91 -1.45 -0.19
C ARG A 25 5.73 -2.40 -1.37
N ALA A 26 6.16 -1.97 -2.54
CA ALA A 26 6.25 -2.89 -3.68
C ALA A 26 7.19 -4.05 -3.36
N GLY A 27 6.83 -5.26 -3.78
CA GLY A 27 7.56 -6.50 -3.52
C GLY A 27 7.17 -7.22 -2.23
N ASP A 28 6.47 -6.57 -1.30
CA ASP A 28 6.02 -7.19 -0.05
C ASP A 28 4.98 -8.31 -0.31
N GLU A 29 4.76 -9.16 0.70
CA GLU A 29 3.59 -10.04 0.80
C GLU A 29 2.48 -9.31 1.57
N ALA A 30 1.25 -9.32 1.03
CA ALA A 30 0.08 -8.76 1.70
C ALA A 30 -0.88 -9.88 2.12
N VAL A 31 -1.31 -9.86 3.39
CA VAL A 31 -2.31 -10.78 3.94
C VAL A 31 -3.56 -9.99 4.29
N LEU A 32 -4.63 -10.20 3.53
CA LEU A 32 -5.89 -9.46 3.63
C LEU A 32 -6.87 -10.28 4.47
N PRO A 33 -7.23 -9.85 5.69
CA PRO A 33 -8.09 -10.63 6.58
C PRO A 33 -9.55 -10.61 6.10
N CYS A 34 -10.24 -11.74 6.27
CA CYS A 34 -11.67 -11.87 5.97
C CYS A 34 -12.56 -11.83 7.24
N ASN A 35 -11.97 -11.87 8.44
CA ASN A 35 -12.69 -11.94 9.74
C ASN A 35 -13.79 -13.01 9.81
N ARG A 36 -13.56 -14.15 9.17
CA ARG A 36 -14.47 -15.30 9.20
C ARG A 36 -14.51 -15.91 10.61
N PRO A 37 -15.68 -16.37 11.10
CA PRO A 37 -15.77 -17.09 12.36
C PRO A 37 -14.91 -18.36 12.35
N SER A 38 -14.22 -18.62 13.46
CA SER A 38 -13.34 -19.79 13.63
C SER A 38 -14.07 -21.14 13.62
N SER A 39 -15.40 -21.15 13.72
CA SER A 39 -16.24 -22.35 13.77
C SER A 39 -16.46 -23.03 12.42
N SER A 40 -15.78 -22.59 11.37
CA SER A 40 -15.95 -23.13 10.02
C SER A 40 -14.61 -23.70 9.55
N ASP A 41 -14.63 -24.91 9.01
CA ASP A 41 -13.40 -25.64 8.68
C ASP A 41 -12.92 -25.42 7.23
N SER A 42 -13.77 -24.88 6.34
CA SER A 42 -13.46 -24.71 4.92
C SER A 42 -13.73 -23.31 4.35
N CYS A 43 -12.87 -22.86 3.43
CA CYS A 43 -13.06 -21.58 2.72
C CYS A 43 -14.17 -21.58 1.67
N SER A 44 -14.99 -22.63 1.58
CA SER A 44 -15.98 -22.80 0.52
C SER A 44 -17.09 -21.74 0.48
N SER A 45 -17.25 -20.98 1.57
CA SER A 45 -18.19 -19.84 1.68
C SER A 45 -17.53 -18.48 1.42
N VAL A 46 -16.22 -18.44 1.18
CA VAL A 46 -15.45 -17.20 1.04
C VAL A 46 -15.34 -16.80 -0.42
N ASP A 47 -15.79 -15.58 -0.70
CA ASP A 47 -15.57 -14.87 -1.95
C ASP A 47 -14.76 -13.62 -1.66
N TRP A 48 -13.82 -13.30 -2.55
CA TRP A 48 -13.09 -12.03 -2.56
C TRP A 48 -13.36 -11.28 -3.85
N LYS A 49 -13.67 -9.99 -3.72
CA LYS A 49 -13.86 -9.07 -4.85
C LYS A 49 -12.86 -7.93 -4.76
N TYR A 50 -12.33 -7.50 -5.90
CA TYR A 50 -11.37 -6.41 -6.03
C TYR A 50 -11.92 -5.26 -6.88
N LYS A 51 -11.55 -4.03 -6.51
CA LYS A 51 -11.70 -2.82 -7.34
C LYS A 51 -10.50 -1.89 -7.15
N ARG A 52 -9.94 -1.39 -8.25
CA ARG A 52 -8.94 -0.30 -8.21
C ARG A 52 -9.57 1.08 -8.02
N ASN A 53 -10.72 1.28 -8.64
CA ASN A 53 -11.49 2.53 -8.62
C ASN A 53 -12.99 2.25 -8.71
N GLU A 54 -13.84 3.24 -8.41
CA GLU A 54 -15.30 3.07 -8.43
C GLU A 54 -15.86 2.75 -9.82
N ASN A 55 -15.23 3.29 -10.87
CA ASN A 55 -15.67 3.14 -12.27
C ASN A 55 -15.41 1.74 -12.82
N MET A 56 -14.52 0.96 -12.20
CA MET A 56 -14.28 -0.42 -12.58
C MET A 56 -15.42 -1.33 -12.11
N LYS A 57 -15.65 -2.42 -12.85
CA LYS A 57 -16.46 -3.53 -12.35
C LYS A 57 -15.68 -4.29 -11.28
N HIS A 58 -16.40 -4.91 -10.35
CA HIS A 58 -15.78 -5.83 -9.40
C HIS A 58 -15.12 -6.97 -10.16
N GLN A 59 -13.84 -7.22 -9.86
CA GLN A 59 -13.14 -8.41 -10.30
C GLN A 59 -13.32 -9.48 -9.22
N GLN A 60 -13.71 -10.68 -9.61
CA GLN A 60 -13.83 -11.80 -8.69
C GLN A 60 -12.45 -12.45 -8.56
N GLU A 61 -11.77 -12.26 -7.43
CA GLU A 61 -10.43 -12.81 -7.19
C GLU A 61 -10.51 -14.22 -6.60
N VAL A 62 -11.51 -14.47 -5.75
CA VAL A 62 -11.76 -15.79 -5.14
C VAL A 62 -13.24 -16.08 -5.20
N HIS A 63 -13.63 -17.26 -5.66
CA HIS A 63 -15.02 -17.73 -5.59
C HIS A 63 -15.09 -19.08 -4.87
N ARG A 64 -15.94 -19.18 -3.84
CA ARG A 64 -16.12 -20.39 -3.02
C ARG A 64 -14.79 -20.99 -2.54
N GLY A 65 -13.88 -20.14 -2.08
CA GLY A 65 -12.57 -20.53 -1.59
C GLY A 65 -11.54 -20.89 -2.67
N ILE A 66 -11.86 -20.69 -3.94
CA ILE A 66 -10.97 -21.01 -5.07
C ILE A 66 -10.55 -19.70 -5.74
N VAL A 67 -9.24 -19.46 -5.82
CA VAL A 67 -8.68 -18.32 -6.57
C VAL A 67 -9.08 -18.44 -8.04
N GLN A 68 -9.63 -17.37 -8.61
CA GLN A 68 -10.09 -17.32 -9.99
C GLN A 68 -8.95 -16.97 -10.94
N SER A 69 -9.03 -17.42 -12.19
CA SER A 69 -7.98 -17.15 -13.19
C SER A 69 -7.94 -15.68 -13.57
N SER A 70 -6.78 -15.04 -13.42
CA SER A 70 -6.50 -13.68 -13.84
C SER A 70 -4.99 -13.51 -14.06
N PRO A 71 -4.51 -12.42 -14.68
CA PRO A 71 -3.07 -12.13 -14.76
C PRO A 71 -2.39 -12.03 -13.38
N ARG A 72 -3.16 -11.84 -12.31
CA ARG A 72 -2.67 -11.64 -10.94
C ARG A 72 -2.80 -12.91 -10.09
N SER A 73 -3.62 -13.87 -10.50
CA SER A 73 -3.97 -15.06 -9.71
C SER A 73 -2.77 -15.96 -9.40
N ALA A 74 -1.75 -15.98 -10.25
CA ALA A 74 -0.51 -16.74 -10.02
C ALA A 74 0.23 -16.33 -8.73
N ARG A 75 0.00 -15.11 -8.23
CA ARG A 75 0.58 -14.61 -6.97
C ARG A 75 -0.37 -14.72 -5.78
N MET A 76 -1.58 -15.24 -5.98
CA MET A 76 -2.64 -15.24 -4.97
C MET A 76 -2.87 -16.63 -4.37
N SER A 77 -3.15 -16.68 -3.08
CA SER A 77 -3.57 -17.90 -2.37
C SER A 77 -4.44 -17.57 -1.16
N LEU A 78 -5.06 -18.60 -0.56
CA LEU A 78 -5.78 -18.45 0.71
C LEU A 78 -5.00 -19.13 1.83
N ASP A 79 -4.94 -18.48 2.99
CA ASP A 79 -4.47 -19.10 4.21
C ASP A 79 -5.55 -19.99 4.86
N ARG A 80 -5.24 -20.60 6.02
CA ARG A 80 -6.19 -21.44 6.78
C ARG A 80 -7.39 -20.68 7.33
N ASN A 81 -7.27 -19.37 7.52
CA ASN A 81 -8.34 -18.48 7.97
C ASN A 81 -9.13 -17.91 6.78
N CYS A 82 -8.79 -18.29 5.56
CA CYS A 82 -9.34 -17.80 4.31
C CYS A 82 -9.04 -16.31 4.05
N SER A 83 -7.98 -15.78 4.68
CA SER A 83 -7.37 -14.51 4.31
C SER A 83 -6.76 -14.64 2.93
N LEU A 84 -6.89 -13.59 2.12
CA LEU A 84 -6.28 -13.56 0.79
C LEU A 84 -4.81 -13.14 0.93
N ILE A 85 -3.90 -14.01 0.52
CA ILE A 85 -2.47 -13.72 0.42
C ILE A 85 -2.18 -13.28 -1.02
N ILE A 86 -1.46 -12.17 -1.18
CA ILE A 86 -0.95 -11.70 -2.47
C ILE A 86 0.57 -11.52 -2.33
N ASN A 87 1.33 -12.33 -3.06
CA ASN A 87 2.78 -12.31 -3.07
C ASN A 87 3.32 -11.25 -4.04
N ASN A 88 4.51 -10.69 -3.74
CA ASN A 88 5.24 -9.78 -4.62
C ASN A 88 4.34 -8.65 -5.17
N ILE A 89 3.69 -7.91 -4.26
CA ILE A 89 2.68 -6.91 -4.64
C ILE A 89 3.28 -5.76 -5.44
N ASN A 90 2.49 -5.17 -6.34
CA ASN A 90 2.89 -4.02 -7.14
C ASN A 90 1.76 -2.97 -7.23
N ALA A 91 2.02 -1.87 -7.94
CA ALA A 91 1.08 -0.74 -8.05
C ALA A 91 -0.35 -1.12 -8.51
N GLU A 92 -0.49 -2.18 -9.32
CA GLU A 92 -1.79 -2.68 -9.79
C GLU A 92 -2.55 -3.44 -8.71
N ASP A 93 -1.88 -3.84 -7.62
CA ASP A 93 -2.51 -4.51 -6.50
C ASP A 93 -3.17 -3.57 -5.49
N ALA A 94 -2.77 -2.29 -5.49
CA ALA A 94 -3.43 -1.30 -4.66
C ALA A 94 -4.91 -1.17 -5.02
N GLY A 95 -5.77 -1.04 -4.01
CA GLY A 95 -7.20 -0.88 -4.21
C GLY A 95 -8.05 -1.37 -3.05
N TRP A 96 -9.34 -1.50 -3.34
CA TRP A 96 -10.35 -1.95 -2.40
C TRP A 96 -10.67 -3.42 -2.65
N TYR A 97 -10.74 -4.16 -1.55
CA TYR A 97 -11.09 -5.57 -1.51
C TYR A 97 -12.27 -5.78 -0.57
N SER A 98 -13.20 -6.64 -0.94
CA SER A 98 -14.29 -7.06 -0.06
C SER A 98 -14.35 -8.57 0.08
N CYS A 99 -14.46 -9.04 1.31
CA CYS A 99 -14.72 -10.43 1.62
C CYS A 99 -16.22 -10.68 1.93
N SER A 100 -16.70 -11.92 1.75
CA SER A 100 -18.09 -12.34 2.04
C SER A 100 -18.58 -12.04 3.46
N TYR A 101 -17.69 -11.84 4.42
CA TYR A 101 -18.00 -11.61 5.84
C TYR A 101 -17.95 -10.12 6.22
N ASN A 102 -18.45 -9.23 5.34
CA ASN A 102 -18.52 -7.78 5.53
C ASN A 102 -17.18 -7.13 5.94
N THR A 103 -16.07 -7.70 5.48
CA THR A 103 -14.73 -7.15 5.71
C THR A 103 -14.28 -6.40 4.46
N TYR A 104 -13.89 -5.14 4.65
CA TYR A 104 -13.47 -4.25 3.59
C TYR A 104 -12.02 -3.83 3.81
N VAL A 105 -11.14 -4.23 2.90
CA VAL A 105 -9.70 -3.97 3.01
C VAL A 105 -9.27 -2.97 1.93
N PHE A 106 -8.66 -1.89 2.34
CA PHE A 106 -7.97 -0.94 1.47
C PHE A 106 -6.48 -1.25 1.50
N LEU A 107 -5.97 -1.85 0.42
CA LEU A 107 -4.56 -2.11 0.24
C LEU A 107 -3.90 -0.87 -0.38
N ASN A 108 -2.96 -0.27 0.35
CA ASN A 108 -2.23 0.93 -0.06
C ASN A 108 -0.75 0.60 -0.19
N LEU A 109 -0.11 1.06 -1.27
CA LEU A 109 1.30 0.79 -1.54
C LEU A 109 2.10 2.09 -1.65
N LEU A 110 3.20 2.18 -0.91
CA LEU A 110 4.19 3.24 -1.04
C LEU A 110 5.32 2.78 -1.96
N ILE A 111 5.54 3.49 -3.07
CA ILE A 111 6.53 3.11 -4.10
C ILE A 111 7.43 4.31 -4.37
N ILE A 112 8.74 4.08 -4.36
CA ILE A 112 9.73 5.03 -4.84
C ILE A 112 10.20 4.59 -6.23
N SER A 113 10.19 5.52 -7.18
CA SER A 113 10.71 5.31 -8.53
C SER A 113 11.66 6.44 -8.92
N SER A 114 12.70 6.15 -9.69
CA SER A 114 13.63 7.13 -10.27
C SER A 114 13.26 7.48 -11.71
N SER A 115 13.56 8.72 -12.12
CA SER A 115 13.56 9.15 -13.52
C SER A 115 14.86 9.90 -13.84
N PRO A 116 15.64 9.45 -14.85
CA PRO A 116 15.46 8.21 -15.63
C PRO A 116 15.65 6.93 -14.78
N PRO A 117 15.11 5.76 -15.20
CA PRO A 117 15.16 4.51 -14.42
C PRO A 117 16.60 4.02 -14.20
N ASP A 118 17.42 4.19 -15.24
CA ASP A 118 18.87 3.99 -15.23
C ASP A 118 19.51 5.37 -15.38
N ALA A 119 19.76 6.05 -14.27
CA ALA A 119 20.51 7.29 -14.30
C ALA A 119 21.93 6.98 -14.81
N ASP A 120 22.22 7.44 -16.03
CA ASP A 120 23.56 7.44 -16.58
C ASP A 120 24.49 8.18 -15.59
N PRO A 121 25.64 7.62 -15.18
CA PRO A 121 26.61 8.28 -14.32
C PRO A 121 27.10 9.65 -14.85
N THR A 122 26.79 10.02 -16.09
CA THR A 122 27.06 11.35 -16.66
C THR A 122 25.96 12.40 -16.38
N VAL A 123 24.75 11.98 -15.98
CA VAL A 123 23.65 12.90 -15.62
C VAL A 123 23.73 13.18 -14.12
N ASN A 124 24.25 14.35 -13.74
CA ASN A 124 24.53 14.67 -12.33
C ASN A 124 23.32 14.60 -11.38
N ASN A 125 22.10 14.83 -11.88
CA ASN A 125 20.89 14.90 -11.06
C ASN A 125 19.78 14.02 -11.63
N PHE A 126 19.10 13.27 -10.77
CA PHE A 126 17.91 12.50 -11.12
C PHE A 126 16.78 12.78 -10.14
N THR A 127 15.55 12.50 -10.57
CA THR A 127 14.36 12.80 -9.77
C THR A 127 13.78 11.51 -9.21
N LEU A 128 13.66 11.45 -7.89
CA LEU A 128 12.89 10.45 -7.18
C LEU A 128 11.43 10.89 -7.08
N ALA A 129 10.53 9.98 -7.39
CA ALA A 129 9.10 10.13 -7.18
C ALA A 129 8.66 9.13 -6.10
N CYS A 130 8.11 9.64 -5.00
CA CYS A 130 7.46 8.84 -3.98
C CYS A 130 5.95 8.88 -4.19
N SER A 131 5.36 7.75 -4.55
CA SER A 131 3.96 7.61 -4.92
C SER A 131 3.22 6.71 -3.94
N LEU A 132 2.11 7.20 -3.37
CA LEU A 132 1.16 6.38 -2.63
C LEU A 132 0.04 5.92 -3.56
N TRP A 133 0.06 4.63 -3.90
CA TRP A 133 -0.99 3.95 -4.65
C TRP A 133 -2.08 3.48 -3.69
N ARG A 134 -3.33 3.80 -4.00
CA ARG A 134 -4.51 3.50 -3.18
C ARG A 134 -5.76 3.40 -4.02
N PHE A 135 -6.88 3.02 -3.40
CA PHE A 135 -8.18 3.07 -4.06
C PHE A 135 -8.50 4.50 -4.51
N SER A 136 -8.66 4.71 -5.82
CA SER A 136 -8.62 6.06 -6.38
C SER A 136 -9.77 6.96 -5.93
N SER A 137 -10.91 6.37 -5.56
CA SER A 137 -12.08 7.11 -5.08
C SER A 137 -11.97 7.54 -3.61
N SER A 138 -10.89 7.17 -2.92
CA SER A 138 -10.63 7.65 -1.56
C SER A 138 -10.27 9.14 -1.49
N GLY A 139 -10.08 9.82 -2.64
CA GLY A 139 -9.70 11.24 -2.74
C GLY A 139 -8.19 11.47 -2.77
N SER A 140 -7.79 12.74 -2.95
CA SER A 140 -6.37 13.15 -2.88
C SER A 140 -5.77 12.88 -1.50
N CYS A 141 -4.47 12.62 -1.46
CA CYS A 141 -3.74 12.56 -0.20
C CYS A 141 -3.76 13.94 0.50
N PRO A 142 -3.75 13.97 1.84
CA PRO A 142 -3.68 15.22 2.59
C PRO A 142 -2.46 16.05 2.19
N TYR A 143 -2.55 17.37 2.33
CA TYR A 143 -1.41 18.27 2.11
C TYR A 143 -0.25 17.90 3.05
N LYS A 144 0.98 17.84 2.52
CA LYS A 144 2.20 17.46 3.26
C LYS A 144 2.07 16.13 4.01
N SER A 145 1.48 15.12 3.36
CA SER A 145 1.42 13.75 3.88
C SER A 145 2.52 12.85 3.34
N LEU A 146 3.22 13.24 2.28
CA LEU A 146 4.40 12.54 1.77
C LEU A 146 5.67 13.36 2.05
N LEU A 147 6.50 12.86 2.96
CA LEU A 147 7.67 13.54 3.47
C LEU A 147 8.95 12.83 3.05
N TRP A 148 9.90 13.59 2.50
CA TRP A 148 11.25 13.11 2.24
C TRP A 148 12.13 13.42 3.44
N LEU A 149 12.89 12.44 3.90
CA LEU A 149 13.82 12.55 5.00
C LEU A 149 15.24 12.16 4.54
N ASP A 150 16.23 12.80 5.13
CA ASP A 150 17.62 12.39 5.02
C ASP A 150 17.95 11.16 5.89
N GLU A 151 19.22 10.78 5.91
CA GLU A 151 19.76 9.66 6.70
C GLU A 151 19.64 9.85 8.21
N THR A 152 19.56 11.10 8.69
CA THR A 152 19.37 11.46 10.10
C THR A 152 17.89 11.49 10.51
N GLY A 153 16.98 11.38 9.54
CA GLY A 153 15.54 11.51 9.75
C GLY A 153 15.05 12.96 9.72
N SER A 154 15.87 13.90 9.26
CA SER A 154 15.49 15.31 9.13
C SER A 154 14.70 15.54 7.84
N GLU A 155 13.64 16.34 7.92
CA GLU A 155 12.76 16.62 6.77
C GLU A 155 13.48 17.45 5.70
N LEU A 156 13.44 16.97 4.46
CA LEU A 156 13.99 17.62 3.29
C LEU A 156 12.97 18.60 2.70
N THR A 157 13.03 19.84 3.17
CA THR A 157 12.22 20.95 2.65
C THR A 157 13.03 21.89 1.76
N GLY A 158 12.47 22.36 0.66
CA GLY A 158 13.11 23.36 -0.21
C GLY A 158 14.33 22.80 -0.95
N GLU A 159 15.45 23.53 -0.93
CA GLU A 159 16.68 23.18 -1.62
C GLU A 159 17.85 23.17 -0.62
N GLY A 160 18.74 22.20 -0.75
CA GLY A 160 19.88 22.02 0.14
C GLY A 160 21.06 21.37 -0.57
N ASP A 161 22.09 21.00 0.18
CA ASP A 161 23.30 20.42 -0.39
C ASP A 161 23.01 19.04 -1.01
N GLY A 162 23.00 18.99 -2.34
CA GLY A 162 22.81 17.77 -3.13
C GLY A 162 21.35 17.30 -3.31
N TYR A 163 20.35 18.12 -2.93
CA TYR A 163 18.94 17.79 -3.17
C TYR A 163 18.06 19.04 -3.37
N LYS A 164 16.93 18.83 -4.04
CA LYS A 164 15.84 19.79 -4.22
C LYS A 164 14.49 19.09 -4.10
N SER A 165 13.74 19.47 -3.07
CA SER A 165 12.37 19.02 -2.83
C SER A 165 11.40 19.85 -3.68
N GLU A 166 10.68 19.21 -4.58
CA GLU A 166 9.70 19.87 -5.45
C GLU A 166 8.29 19.83 -4.85
N GLY A 167 8.13 19.12 -3.72
CA GLY A 167 6.90 19.03 -2.97
C GLY A 167 5.95 17.94 -3.46
N GLN A 168 4.75 17.94 -2.87
CA GLN A 168 3.72 16.93 -3.09
C GLN A 168 2.60 17.45 -4.01
N PHE A 169 2.27 16.66 -5.02
CA PHE A 169 1.14 16.85 -5.93
C PHE A 169 0.23 15.62 -5.86
N GLY A 170 -0.97 15.78 -5.29
CA GLY A 170 -1.87 14.67 -5.06
C GLY A 170 -1.25 13.64 -4.11
N CYS A 171 -1.08 12.40 -4.56
CA CYS A 171 -0.43 11.32 -3.82
C CYS A 171 0.99 11.02 -4.32
N VAL A 172 1.66 11.99 -4.91
CA VAL A 172 3.03 11.87 -5.39
C VAL A 172 3.87 13.02 -4.85
N SER A 173 5.08 12.75 -4.40
CA SER A 173 6.05 13.77 -3.95
C SER A 173 7.38 13.57 -4.65
N PHE A 174 7.99 14.66 -5.12
CA PHE A 174 9.20 14.62 -5.94
C PHE A 174 10.41 15.18 -5.19
N LEU A 175 11.55 14.51 -5.32
CA LEU A 175 12.84 14.90 -4.78
C LEU A 175 13.91 14.72 -5.86
N THR A 176 14.47 15.82 -6.35
CA THR A 176 15.63 15.79 -7.22
C THR A 176 16.90 15.67 -6.37
N VAL A 177 17.76 14.71 -6.68
CA VAL A 177 18.96 14.40 -5.91
C VAL A 177 20.18 14.31 -6.84
N ASN A 178 21.36 14.63 -6.31
CA ASN A 178 22.63 14.54 -7.03
C ASN A 178 23.29 13.17 -6.78
N LEU A 179 23.72 12.48 -7.85
CA LEU A 179 24.40 11.16 -7.80
C LEU A 179 25.67 11.14 -6.94
N GLN A 180 26.38 12.26 -6.82
CA GLN A 180 27.58 12.37 -5.99
C GLN A 180 27.27 12.34 -4.50
N SER A 181 26.00 12.55 -4.14
CA SER A 181 25.48 12.42 -2.78
C SER A 181 25.01 10.98 -2.60
N SER A 182 25.92 10.06 -2.22
CA SER A 182 25.63 8.65 -1.91
C SER A 182 24.75 8.48 -0.66
N ARG A 183 23.71 9.30 -0.53
CA ARG A 183 22.84 9.40 0.64
C ARG A 183 21.64 8.49 0.48
N ARG A 184 21.22 7.92 1.60
CA ARG A 184 19.96 7.18 1.69
C ARG A 184 18.84 8.19 1.90
N PHE A 185 17.82 8.12 1.05
CA PHE A 185 16.62 8.93 1.19
C PHE A 185 15.46 8.07 1.68
N THR A 186 14.66 8.60 2.59
CA THR A 186 13.45 7.93 3.07
C THR A 186 12.24 8.74 2.66
N CYS A 187 11.24 8.10 2.06
CA CYS A 187 9.93 8.70 1.90
C CYS A 187 8.97 8.10 2.94
N GLN A 188 8.24 8.96 3.64
CA GLN A 188 7.23 8.56 4.62
C GLN A 188 5.84 9.03 4.18
N PHE A 189 4.83 8.19 4.41
CA PHE A 189 3.44 8.60 4.39
C PHE A 189 2.92 8.82 5.80
N VAL A 190 2.42 10.02 6.08
CA VAL A 190 1.91 10.47 7.38
C VAL A 190 0.44 10.82 7.26
N GLU A 191 -0.37 10.28 8.17
CA GLU A 191 -1.79 10.58 8.24
C GLU A 191 -2.21 10.75 9.71
N GLY A 192 -2.84 11.87 10.04
CA GLY A 192 -3.25 12.19 11.42
C GLY A 192 -2.07 12.26 12.39
N ASN A 193 -0.95 12.85 11.95
CA ASN A 193 0.32 12.95 12.69
C ASN A 193 0.95 11.60 13.06
N LYS A 194 0.55 10.51 12.40
CA LYS A 194 1.14 9.18 12.57
C LYS A 194 1.76 8.75 11.26
N VAL A 195 3.01 8.31 11.33
CA VAL A 195 3.66 7.61 10.21
C VAL A 195 2.91 6.30 9.99
N LYS A 196 2.38 6.12 8.78
CA LYS A 196 1.65 4.90 8.38
C LYS A 196 2.57 3.90 7.71
N ILE A 197 3.50 4.40 6.89
CA ILE A 197 4.51 3.58 6.22
C ILE A 197 5.67 4.45 5.75
N GLU A 198 6.83 3.83 5.59
CA GLU A 198 8.01 4.42 4.98
C GLU A 198 8.64 3.49 3.95
N ALA A 199 9.32 4.09 2.97
CA ALA A 199 10.10 3.40 1.96
C ALA A 199 11.47 4.07 1.87
N HIS A 200 12.50 3.27 1.60
CA HIS A 200 13.87 3.77 1.49
C HIS A 200 14.36 3.63 0.06
N TYR A 201 15.01 4.69 -0.41
CA TYR A 201 15.82 4.67 -1.60
C TYR A 201 17.30 4.61 -1.19
N GLN A 202 17.99 3.59 -1.67
CA GLN A 202 19.44 3.51 -1.66
C GLN A 202 19.87 3.37 -3.11
N HIS A 203 20.78 4.24 -3.55
CA HIS A 203 21.46 4.02 -4.80
C HIS A 203 22.35 2.80 -4.61
N GLU A 204 22.04 1.68 -5.27
CA GLU A 204 22.98 0.58 -5.43
C GLU A 204 24.11 1.09 -6.34
N GLY A 205 25.06 1.79 -5.73
CA GLY A 205 26.37 1.97 -6.34
C GLY A 205 26.93 0.57 -6.55
N MET A 206 26.95 0.13 -7.81
CA MET A 206 27.76 -0.96 -8.33
C MET A 206 28.14 -1.97 -7.24
N MET A 207 27.26 -2.94 -6.95
CA MET A 207 27.74 -4.17 -6.31
C MET A 207 28.90 -4.64 -7.18
N SER A 208 30.11 -4.46 -6.65
CA SER A 208 31.35 -4.96 -7.21
C SER A 208 31.09 -6.39 -7.60
N VAL A 209 31.10 -6.65 -8.91
CA VAL A 209 31.17 -8.00 -9.45
C VAL A 209 32.48 -8.57 -8.93
N SER A 210 32.43 -9.25 -7.79
CA SER A 210 33.49 -10.16 -7.40
C SER A 210 33.22 -11.44 -8.17
N THR A 211 33.73 -11.51 -9.40
CA THR A 211 33.99 -12.78 -10.05
C THR A 211 34.96 -13.55 -9.16
N ALA A 212 34.53 -14.71 -8.66
CA ALA A 212 35.40 -15.79 -8.21
C ALA A 212 35.24 -16.96 -9.18
#